data_AF-A0A9D5TYD3-F1
#
_entry.id   AF-A0A9D5TYD3-F1
#
_cell.length_a   1.000
_cell.length_b   1.000
_cell.length_c   1.000
_cell.angle_alpha   90.00
_cell.angle_beta   90.00
_cell.angle_gamma   90.00
#
_symmetry.space_group_name_H-M   'P 1'
#
loop_
_entity.id
_entity.type
_entity.pdbx_description
1 polymer ?
#
loop_
_entity_poly.entity_id
_entity_poly.type
_entity_poly.pdbx_seq_one_letter_code
_entity_poly.pdbx_strand_id
1 'polypeptide(L)'
;MEPVMPTFTLLDVVAICWAFAWWVGYTIFADASSRRRNSISAHMARNRHRWMEQMLKRDIRMVDTSIASNLITGISFFSSTTILVLIGLMALLGYTDKAIETVSALPFAAVTTPAVLECKVVLLIVIFIYAFFKFTWAFRLSNYCSILIGAAPEADAPDAARAAARASRMSMMSAHNFNRGIRAYFFALSALGWFYHPLAFIVCATWVTLVLYNREFRSHALDILSGHH
;
A
#
# COMPACT_ATOMS: atom_id res chain seq x y z
N MET A 1 41.39 1.20 14.56
CA MET A 1 40.16 0.82 13.84
C MET A 1 39.73 2.04 13.07
N GLU A 2 40.10 2.12 11.79
CA GLU A 2 39.51 3.14 10.91
C GLU A 2 38.00 2.88 10.81
N PRO A 3 37.15 3.91 10.81
CA PRO A 3 35.75 3.71 10.51
C PRO A 3 35.67 3.18 9.08
N VAL A 4 35.28 1.92 8.93
CA VAL A 4 34.89 1.36 7.63
C VAL A 4 33.66 2.14 7.20
N MET A 5 33.88 3.26 6.53
CA MET A 5 32.82 4.04 5.92
C MET A 5 32.07 3.07 5.01
N PRO A 6 30.75 2.91 5.16
CA PRO A 6 30.00 2.10 4.21
C PRO A 6 30.27 2.72 2.84
N THR A 7 30.88 1.96 1.94
CA THR A 7 31.19 2.40 0.57
C THR A 7 29.90 2.44 -0.24
N PHE A 8 28.97 3.30 0.19
CA PHE A 8 27.87 3.75 -0.64
C PHE A 8 28.48 4.46 -1.83
N THR A 9 28.15 3.97 -3.01
CA THR A 9 28.47 4.70 -4.22
C THR A 9 27.54 5.92 -4.31
N LEU A 10 27.98 6.97 -5.01
CA LEU A 10 27.09 8.09 -5.33
C LEU A 10 25.78 7.59 -6.00
N LEU A 11 25.88 6.51 -6.76
CA LEU A 11 24.75 5.88 -7.43
C LEU A 11 23.75 5.25 -6.46
N ASP A 12 24.18 4.68 -5.34
CA ASP A 12 23.29 4.17 -4.29
C ASP A 12 22.48 5.29 -3.66
N VAL A 13 23.14 6.42 -3.34
CA VAL A 13 22.48 7.60 -2.77
C VAL A 13 21.45 8.15 -3.75
N VAL A 14 21.82 8.29 -5.03
CA VAL A 14 20.90 8.71 -6.09
C VAL A 14 19.73 7.75 -6.22
N ALA A 15 19.96 6.44 -6.20
CA ALA A 15 18.91 5.43 -6.32
C ALA A 15 17.91 5.49 -5.15
N ILE A 16 18.40 5.65 -3.91
CA ILE A 16 17.56 5.83 -2.72
C ILE A 16 16.73 7.11 -2.85
N CYS A 17 17.38 8.25 -3.11
CA CYS A 17 16.69 9.54 -3.28
C CYS A 17 15.64 9.48 -4.40
N TRP A 18 15.96 8.82 -5.52
CA TRP A 18 15.05 8.62 -6.64
C TRP A 18 13.82 7.80 -6.25
N ALA A 19 14.03 6.67 -5.57
CA ALA A 19 12.94 5.81 -5.11
C ALA A 19 12.04 6.53 -4.10
N PHE A 20 12.61 7.28 -3.15
CA PHE A 20 11.83 8.07 -2.20
C PHE A 20 11.10 9.23 -2.88
N ALA A 21 11.73 9.92 -3.84
CA ALA A 21 11.08 10.97 -4.63
C ALA A 21 9.87 10.42 -5.39
N TRP A 22 9.99 9.25 -6.02
CA TRP A 22 8.87 8.60 -6.68
C TRP A 22 7.81 8.12 -5.71
N TRP A 23 8.18 7.54 -4.58
CA TRP A 23 7.22 7.04 -3.61
C TRP A 23 6.41 8.18 -2.97
N VAL A 24 7.09 9.18 -2.42
CA VAL A 24 6.45 10.33 -1.78
C VAL A 24 5.72 11.16 -2.83
N GLY A 25 6.37 11.46 -3.97
CA GLY A 25 5.81 12.23 -5.07
C GLY A 25 4.56 11.58 -5.66
N TYR A 26 4.59 10.28 -5.94
CA TYR A 26 3.40 9.55 -6.41
C TYR A 26 2.30 9.49 -5.36
N THR A 27 2.66 9.35 -4.08
CA THR A 27 1.67 9.31 -2.99
C THR A 27 0.94 10.65 -2.88
N ILE A 28 1.68 11.77 -2.89
CA ILE A 28 1.11 13.12 -2.89
C ILE A 28 0.29 13.35 -4.15
N PHE A 29 0.81 12.98 -5.33
CA PHE A 29 0.09 13.13 -6.59
C PHE A 29 -1.24 12.37 -6.57
N ALA A 30 -1.25 11.09 -6.23
CA ALA A 30 -2.49 10.30 -6.21
C ALA A 30 -3.48 10.77 -5.13
N ASP A 31 -3.00 11.32 -4.02
CA ASP A 31 -3.87 11.75 -2.91
C ASP A 31 -4.38 13.20 -3.06
N ALA A 32 -3.61 14.10 -3.68
CA ALA A 32 -3.88 15.55 -3.73
C ALA A 32 -4.10 16.13 -5.14
N SER A 33 -3.80 15.39 -6.22
CA SER A 33 -3.95 15.91 -7.58
C SER A 33 -5.42 16.14 -7.97
N SER A 34 -5.65 17.13 -8.84
CA SER A 34 -6.95 17.38 -9.48
C SER A 34 -7.48 16.15 -10.24
N ARG A 35 -6.57 15.32 -10.77
CA ARG A 35 -6.89 14.05 -11.45
C ARG A 35 -7.50 13.00 -10.53
N ARG A 36 -7.40 13.15 -9.21
CA ARG A 36 -8.04 12.25 -8.23
C ARG A 36 -9.53 12.08 -8.50
N ARG A 37 -10.23 13.11 -8.99
CA ARG A 37 -11.68 13.05 -9.25
C ARG A 37 -12.07 11.99 -10.30
N ASN A 38 -11.15 11.69 -11.21
CA ASN A 38 -11.30 10.73 -12.30
C ASN A 38 -10.50 9.44 -12.05
N SER A 39 -10.05 9.20 -10.81
CA SER A 39 -9.33 7.98 -10.47
C SER A 39 -10.30 6.86 -10.11
N ILE A 40 -9.85 5.61 -10.22
CA ILE A 40 -10.65 4.44 -9.81
C ILE A 40 -11.07 4.56 -8.35
N SER A 41 -10.16 5.02 -7.48
CA SER A 41 -10.48 5.23 -6.08
C SER A 41 -11.64 6.21 -5.89
N ALA A 42 -11.77 7.25 -6.71
CA ALA A 42 -12.90 8.19 -6.66
C ALA A 42 -14.21 7.59 -7.22
N HIS A 43 -14.16 6.82 -8.30
CA HIS A 43 -15.35 6.08 -8.77
C HIS A 43 -15.82 5.07 -7.72
N MET A 44 -14.89 4.34 -7.10
CA MET A 44 -15.21 3.41 -6.02
C MET A 44 -15.66 4.11 -4.75
N ALA A 45 -15.22 5.33 -4.46
CA ALA A 45 -15.75 6.13 -3.37
C ALA A 45 -17.24 6.47 -3.57
N ARG A 46 -17.64 6.86 -4.80
CA ARG A 46 -19.06 7.06 -5.13
C ARG A 46 -19.87 5.79 -4.97
N ASN A 47 -19.35 4.65 -5.43
CA ASN A 47 -20.03 3.36 -5.23
C ASN A 47 -20.13 2.94 -3.76
N ARG A 48 -19.13 3.24 -2.92
CA ARG A 48 -19.23 3.05 -1.47
C ARG A 48 -20.29 3.95 -0.84
N HIS A 49 -20.48 5.16 -1.33
CA HIS A 49 -21.56 6.03 -0.88
C HIS A 49 -22.93 5.46 -1.25
N ARG A 50 -23.11 5.10 -2.54
CA ARG A 50 -24.33 4.43 -3.03
C ARG A 50 -24.61 3.14 -2.27
N TRP A 51 -23.58 2.37 -1.94
CA TRP A 51 -23.72 1.17 -1.12
C TRP A 51 -24.37 1.48 0.24
N MET A 52 -23.90 2.52 0.95
CA MET A 52 -24.50 2.91 2.23
C MET A 52 -25.94 3.43 2.07
N GLU A 53 -26.24 4.17 1.00
CA GLU A 53 -27.61 4.63 0.71
C GLU A 53 -28.57 3.45 0.44
N GLN A 54 -28.10 2.44 -0.28
CA GLN A 54 -28.89 1.24 -0.57
C GLN A 54 -29.02 0.33 0.65
N MET A 55 -27.97 0.22 1.46
CA MET A 55 -27.98 -0.54 2.72
C MET A 55 -29.07 -0.03 3.68
N LEU A 56 -29.33 1.28 3.74
CA LEU A 56 -30.39 1.83 4.59
C LEU A 56 -31.79 1.37 4.16
N LYS A 57 -32.00 1.16 2.86
CA LYS A 57 -33.29 0.76 2.28
C LYS A 57 -33.58 -0.75 2.39
N ARG A 58 -32.61 -1.53 2.89
CA ARG A 58 -32.76 -2.98 3.06
C ARG A 58 -33.27 -3.27 4.47
N ASP A 59 -34.34 -4.05 4.54
CA ASP A 59 -34.88 -4.58 5.79
C ASP A 59 -33.89 -5.54 6.45
N ILE A 60 -33.24 -6.39 5.65
CA ILE A 60 -32.23 -7.35 6.11
C ILE A 60 -30.85 -6.94 5.60
N ARG A 61 -29.95 -6.60 6.52
CA ARG A 61 -28.60 -6.06 6.24
C ARG A 61 -27.47 -7.09 6.33
N MET A 62 -27.81 -8.39 6.38
CA MET A 62 -26.83 -9.47 6.50
C MET A 62 -25.85 -9.52 5.31
N VAL A 63 -26.29 -9.13 4.12
CA VAL A 63 -25.41 -9.02 2.94
C VAL A 63 -24.34 -7.94 3.17
N ASP A 64 -24.72 -6.81 3.76
CA ASP A 64 -23.81 -5.67 3.96
C ASP A 64 -22.77 -5.97 5.05
N THR A 65 -23.18 -6.64 6.13
CA THR A 65 -22.25 -7.10 7.18
C THR A 65 -21.31 -8.19 6.68
N SER A 66 -21.77 -9.06 5.77
CA SER A 66 -20.93 -10.06 5.10
C SER A 66 -19.89 -9.43 4.18
N ILE A 67 -20.29 -8.46 3.34
CA ILE A 67 -19.35 -7.70 2.50
C ILE A 67 -18.31 -6.97 3.35
N ALA A 68 -18.74 -6.30 4.43
CA ALA A 68 -17.83 -5.61 5.34
C ALA A 68 -16.84 -6.58 6.01
N SER A 69 -17.31 -7.75 6.44
CA SER A 69 -16.47 -8.80 7.02
C SER A 69 -15.43 -9.32 6.02
N ASN A 70 -15.82 -9.55 4.76
CA ASN A 70 -14.88 -9.98 3.72
C ASN A 70 -13.77 -8.93 3.46
N LEU A 71 -14.14 -7.65 3.43
CA LEU A 71 -13.16 -6.56 3.29
C LEU A 71 -12.20 -6.51 4.49
N ILE A 72 -12.70 -6.71 5.71
CA ILE A 72 -11.88 -6.77 6.93
C ILE A 72 -10.89 -7.94 6.85
N THR A 73 -11.34 -9.13 6.43
CA THR A 73 -10.49 -10.32 6.26
C THR A 73 -9.35 -10.05 5.29
N GLY A 74 -9.62 -9.40 4.15
CA GLY A 74 -8.58 -9.00 3.19
C GLY A 74 -7.53 -8.07 3.79
N ILE A 75 -7.93 -7.09 4.61
CA ILE A 75 -7.00 -6.19 5.29
C ILE A 75 -6.18 -6.94 6.34
N SER A 76 -6.82 -7.83 7.11
CA SER A 76 -6.17 -8.65 8.14
C SER A 76 -5.08 -9.54 7.54
N PHE A 77 -5.37 -10.18 6.39
CA PHE A 77 -4.41 -11.00 5.67
C PHE A 77 -3.12 -10.21 5.35
N PHE A 78 -3.25 -9.03 4.73
CA PHE A 78 -2.08 -8.19 4.43
C PHE A 78 -1.32 -7.74 5.67
N SER A 79 -2.03 -7.39 6.76
CA SER A 79 -1.40 -7.00 8.02
C SER A 79 -0.57 -8.15 8.61
N SER A 80 -1.11 -9.36 8.64
CA SER A 80 -0.42 -10.56 9.14
C SER A 80 0.77 -10.94 8.27
N THR A 81 0.62 -10.90 6.95
CA THR A 81 1.75 -11.13 6.02
C THR A 81 2.86 -10.11 6.23
N THR A 82 2.53 -8.85 6.55
CA THR A 82 3.55 -7.83 6.82
C THR A 82 4.43 -8.21 8.02
N ILE A 83 3.82 -8.75 9.09
CA ILE A 83 4.57 -9.23 10.27
C ILE A 83 5.50 -10.38 9.88
N LEU A 84 5.02 -11.35 9.10
CA LEU A 84 5.84 -12.48 8.64
C LEU A 84 7.04 -12.01 7.79
N VAL A 85 6.81 -11.04 6.89
CA VAL A 85 7.89 -10.44 6.10
C VAL A 85 8.90 -9.73 7.01
N LEU A 86 8.44 -8.97 8.01
CA LEU A 86 9.32 -8.31 8.97
C LEU A 86 10.17 -9.33 9.74
N ILE A 87 9.59 -10.44 10.20
CA ILE A 87 10.33 -11.53 10.86
C ILE A 87 11.39 -12.10 9.90
N GLY A 88 11.04 -12.34 8.64
CA GLY A 88 11.98 -12.82 7.63
C GLY A 88 13.15 -11.87 7.36
N LEU A 89 12.87 -10.56 7.28
CA LEU A 89 13.90 -9.53 7.11
C LEU A 89 14.79 -9.38 8.35
N MET A 90 14.21 -9.47 9.55
CA MET A 90 14.97 -9.47 10.80
C MET A 90 15.87 -10.71 10.90
N ALA A 91 15.40 -11.88 10.50
CA ALA A 91 16.21 -13.09 10.45
C ALA A 91 17.35 -12.95 9.43
N LEU A 92 17.11 -12.31 8.28
CA LEU A 92 18.12 -12.08 7.25
C LEU A 92 19.32 -11.26 7.76
N LEU A 93 19.10 -10.30 8.68
CA LEU A 93 20.19 -9.56 9.35
C LEU A 93 21.12 -10.47 10.17
N GLY A 94 20.64 -11.62 10.65
CA GLY A 94 21.46 -12.62 11.34
C GLY A 94 22.25 -13.54 10.40
N TYR A 95 21.99 -13.48 9.08
CA TYR A 95 22.61 -14.33 8.05
C TYR A 95 23.25 -13.51 6.92
N THR A 96 23.72 -12.29 7.23
CA THR A 96 24.30 -11.34 6.28
C THR A 96 25.40 -11.96 5.41
N ASP A 97 26.35 -12.70 5.98
CA ASP A 97 27.47 -13.28 5.22
C ASP A 97 27.01 -14.29 4.14
N LYS A 98 26.10 -15.20 4.50
CA LYS A 98 25.51 -16.18 3.56
C LYS A 98 24.66 -15.50 2.48
N ALA A 99 23.97 -14.42 2.83
CA ALA A 99 23.19 -13.65 1.89
C ALA A 99 24.09 -12.94 0.86
N ILE A 100 25.24 -12.39 1.29
CA ILE A 100 26.24 -11.80 0.38
C ILE A 100 26.81 -12.86 -0.55
N GLU A 101 27.19 -14.03 -0.03
CA GLU A 101 27.72 -15.13 -0.84
C GLU A 101 26.74 -15.52 -1.96
N THR A 102 25.45 -15.66 -1.61
CA THR A 102 24.39 -16.02 -2.56
C THR A 102 24.18 -14.94 -3.62
N VAL A 103 24.15 -13.65 -3.23
CA VAL A 103 23.95 -12.54 -4.16
C VAL A 103 25.18 -12.34 -5.05
N SER A 104 26.38 -12.51 -4.51
CA SER A 104 27.65 -12.33 -5.25
C SER A 104 27.91 -13.46 -6.25
N ALA A 105 27.24 -14.60 -6.10
CA ALA A 105 27.25 -15.67 -7.11
C ALA A 105 26.46 -15.31 -8.38
N LEU A 106 25.61 -14.27 -8.34
CA LEU A 106 24.84 -13.84 -9.50
C LEU A 106 25.71 -13.05 -10.48
N PRO A 107 25.61 -13.33 -11.80
CA PRO A 107 26.33 -12.57 -12.81
C PRO A 107 25.87 -11.10 -12.81
N PHE A 108 26.85 -10.19 -12.89
CA PHE A 108 26.68 -8.72 -12.90
C PHE A 108 26.12 -8.10 -11.60
N ALA A 109 26.00 -8.86 -10.51
CA ALA A 109 25.64 -8.29 -9.22
C ALA A 109 26.75 -7.34 -8.72
N ALA A 110 26.35 -6.19 -8.17
CA ALA A 110 27.29 -5.25 -7.59
C ALA A 110 27.92 -5.82 -6.31
N VAL A 111 29.24 -5.71 -6.18
CA VAL A 111 29.97 -6.10 -4.96
C VAL A 111 29.38 -5.33 -3.78
N THR A 112 28.86 -6.06 -2.81
CA THR A 112 28.13 -5.49 -1.66
C THR A 112 28.87 -5.81 -0.37
N THR A 113 29.13 -4.80 0.44
CA THR A 113 29.69 -4.99 1.79
C THR A 113 28.59 -5.38 2.79
N PRO A 114 28.94 -6.04 3.92
CA PRO A 114 27.99 -6.34 4.99
C PRO A 114 27.16 -5.14 5.44
N ALA A 115 27.81 -4.00 5.69
CA ALA A 115 27.14 -2.77 6.09
C ALA A 115 26.12 -2.28 5.05
N VAL A 116 26.44 -2.38 3.74
CA VAL A 116 25.52 -1.97 2.67
C VAL A 116 24.35 -2.95 2.56
N LEU A 117 24.58 -4.26 2.69
CA LEU A 117 23.50 -5.25 2.71
C LEU A 117 22.55 -5.02 3.89
N GLU A 118 23.09 -4.79 5.09
CA GLU A 118 22.30 -4.46 6.28
C GLU A 118 21.44 -3.21 6.04
N CYS A 119 22.00 -2.17 5.42
CA CYS A 119 21.24 -0.98 5.06
C CYS A 119 20.11 -1.27 4.06
N LYS A 120 20.33 -2.14 3.06
CA LYS A 120 19.29 -2.60 2.11
C LYS A 120 18.15 -3.29 2.85
N VAL A 121 18.47 -4.17 3.80
CA VAL A 121 17.47 -4.89 4.62
C VAL A 121 16.74 -3.94 5.56
N VAL A 122 17.44 -3.02 6.22
CA VAL A 122 16.84 -2.00 7.09
C VAL A 122 15.89 -1.09 6.30
N LEU A 123 16.23 -0.71 5.07
CA LEU A 123 15.32 0.03 4.19
C LEU A 123 13.99 -0.73 3.98
N LEU A 124 14.06 -2.03 3.65
CA LEU A 124 12.86 -2.86 3.52
C LEU A 124 12.07 -2.94 4.83
N ILE A 125 12.74 -3.13 5.96
CA ILE A 125 12.11 -3.15 7.29
C ILE A 125 11.34 -1.85 7.53
N VAL A 126 11.94 -0.70 7.26
CA VAL A 126 11.28 0.61 7.42
C VAL A 126 10.03 0.72 6.52
N ILE A 127 10.12 0.28 5.26
CA ILE A 127 8.98 0.28 4.33
C ILE A 127 7.84 -0.63 4.84
N PHE A 128 8.17 -1.83 5.33
CA PHE A 128 7.17 -2.77 5.83
C PHE A 128 6.60 -2.37 7.20
N ILE A 129 7.36 -1.71 8.07
CA ILE A 129 6.82 -1.09 9.29
C ILE A 129 5.78 -0.04 8.90
N TYR A 130 6.08 0.84 7.94
CA TYR A 130 5.11 1.80 7.43
C TYR A 130 3.85 1.09 6.86
N ALA A 131 4.04 0.04 6.06
CA ALA A 131 2.94 -0.74 5.49
C ALA A 131 2.05 -1.36 6.58
N PHE A 132 2.67 -1.94 7.62
CA PHE A 132 1.99 -2.52 8.77
C PHE A 132 1.08 -1.50 9.45
N PHE A 133 1.61 -0.32 9.80
CA PHE A 133 0.80 0.74 10.41
C PHE A 133 -0.36 1.18 9.52
N LYS A 134 -0.18 1.26 8.20
CA LYS A 134 -1.26 1.57 7.26
C LYS A 134 -2.34 0.49 7.22
N PHE A 135 -1.96 -0.78 7.21
CA PHE A 135 -2.92 -1.89 7.25
C PHE A 135 -3.64 -1.99 8.57
N THR A 136 -2.95 -1.85 9.71
CA THR A 136 -3.58 -1.84 11.04
C THR A 136 -4.56 -0.67 11.17
N TRP A 137 -4.21 0.51 10.66
CA TRP A 137 -5.13 1.65 10.67
C TRP A 137 -6.35 1.41 9.76
N ALA A 138 -6.14 0.86 8.56
CA ALA A 138 -7.25 0.45 7.69
C ALA A 138 -8.16 -0.58 8.36
N PHE A 139 -7.59 -1.58 9.04
CA PHE A 139 -8.33 -2.61 9.77
C PHE A 139 -9.22 -2.00 10.85
N ARG A 140 -8.68 -1.07 11.65
CA ARG A 140 -9.45 -0.34 12.67
C ARG A 140 -10.58 0.48 12.07
N LEU A 141 -10.33 1.22 10.99
CA LEU A 141 -11.36 2.02 10.31
C LEU A 141 -12.45 1.13 9.69
N SER A 142 -12.11 -0.05 9.17
CA SER A 142 -13.11 -1.01 8.69
C SER A 142 -13.98 -1.55 9.81
N ASN A 143 -13.42 -1.83 10.99
CA ASN A 143 -14.21 -2.20 12.16
C ASN A 143 -15.16 -1.08 12.58
N TYR A 144 -14.71 0.18 12.58
CA TYR A 144 -15.59 1.33 12.81
C TYR A 144 -16.69 1.44 11.76
N CYS A 145 -16.39 1.17 10.49
CA CYS A 145 -17.40 1.11 9.43
C CYS A 145 -18.44 0.02 9.69
N SER A 146 -18.03 -1.18 10.10
CA SER A 146 -18.96 -2.27 10.44
C SER A 146 -19.86 -1.92 11.63
N ILE A 147 -19.32 -1.24 12.65
CA ILE A 147 -20.12 -0.74 13.78
C ILE A 147 -21.15 0.29 13.29
N LEU A 148 -20.77 1.20 12.38
CA LEU A 148 -21.69 2.17 11.79
C LEU A 148 -22.78 1.51 10.91
N ILE A 149 -22.46 0.41 10.22
CA ILE A 149 -23.44 -0.41 9.48
C ILE A 149 -24.42 -1.07 10.45
N GLY A 150 -23.91 -1.64 11.56
CA GLY A 150 -24.75 -2.26 12.59
C GLY A 150 -25.64 -1.27 13.34
N ALA A 151 -25.17 -0.04 13.53
CA ALA A 151 -25.92 1.04 14.18
C ALA A 151 -26.74 1.90 13.19
N ALA A 152 -26.90 1.46 11.94
CA ALA A 152 -27.59 2.25 10.93
C ALA A 152 -29.09 2.41 11.26
N PRO A 153 -29.65 3.63 11.14
CA PRO A 153 -31.06 3.87 11.43
C PRO A 153 -31.97 3.28 10.34
N GLU A 154 -33.29 3.34 10.54
CA GLU A 154 -34.27 3.08 9.48
C GLU A 154 -34.18 4.11 8.35
N ALA A 155 -34.71 3.78 7.18
CA ALA A 155 -34.54 4.57 5.97
C ALA A 155 -35.25 5.94 6.02
N ASP A 156 -36.34 6.03 6.78
CA ASP A 156 -37.17 7.21 6.97
C ASP A 156 -36.72 8.09 8.15
N ALA A 157 -35.76 7.62 8.94
CA ALA A 157 -35.23 8.37 10.06
C ALA A 157 -34.60 9.70 9.57
N PRO A 158 -34.79 10.81 10.29
CA PRO A 158 -34.34 12.13 9.86
C PRO A 158 -32.82 12.25 9.70
N ASP A 159 -32.03 11.35 10.32
CA ASP A 159 -30.58 11.33 10.24
C ASP A 159 -30.01 10.27 9.28
N ALA A 160 -30.86 9.53 8.55
CA ALA A 160 -30.48 8.43 7.66
C ALA A 160 -29.40 8.85 6.64
N ALA A 161 -29.60 9.96 5.93
CA ALA A 161 -28.61 10.47 4.96
C ALA A 161 -27.26 10.80 5.62
N ARG A 162 -27.26 11.33 6.85
CA ARG A 162 -26.05 11.63 7.61
C ARG A 162 -25.36 10.34 8.07
N ALA A 163 -26.13 9.32 8.48
CA ALA A 163 -25.60 8.00 8.84
C ALA A 163 -24.90 7.33 7.65
N ALA A 164 -25.53 7.29 6.47
CA ALA A 164 -24.91 6.77 5.25
C ALA A 164 -23.64 7.52 4.87
N ALA A 165 -23.66 8.87 4.93
CA ALA A 165 -22.47 9.68 4.64
C ALA A 165 -21.32 9.40 5.62
N ARG A 166 -21.60 9.23 6.92
CA ARG A 166 -20.59 8.90 7.94
C ARG A 166 -19.97 7.52 7.67
N ALA A 167 -20.79 6.49 7.47
CA ALA A 167 -20.32 5.13 7.20
C ALA A 167 -19.52 5.07 5.87
N SER A 168 -19.99 5.77 4.84
CA SER A 168 -19.30 5.87 3.56
C SER A 168 -17.93 6.52 3.69
N ARG A 169 -17.83 7.67 4.40
CA ARG A 169 -16.54 8.33 4.65
C ARG A 169 -15.58 7.44 5.44
N MET A 170 -16.08 6.68 6.41
CA MET A 170 -15.28 5.71 7.17
C MET A 170 -14.73 4.61 6.26
N SER A 171 -15.59 4.02 5.43
CA SER A 171 -15.21 3.01 4.43
C SER A 171 -14.16 3.54 3.45
N MET A 172 -14.34 4.77 2.95
CA MET A 172 -13.38 5.44 2.07
C MET A 172 -12.03 5.67 2.75
N MET A 173 -12.02 6.12 4.01
CA MET A 173 -10.80 6.33 4.78
C MET A 173 -10.02 5.02 4.98
N SER A 174 -10.73 3.94 5.26
CA SER A 174 -10.13 2.60 5.34
C SER A 174 -9.47 2.21 4.01
N ALA A 175 -10.22 2.30 2.91
CA ALA A 175 -9.71 1.98 1.57
C ALA A 175 -8.49 2.82 1.18
N HIS A 176 -8.47 4.11 1.52
CA HIS A 176 -7.32 4.99 1.28
C HIS A 176 -6.07 4.52 2.03
N ASN A 177 -6.18 4.10 3.29
CA ASN A 177 -5.04 3.58 4.05
C ASN A 177 -4.60 2.20 3.56
N PHE A 178 -5.54 1.34 3.20
CA PHE A 178 -5.24 0.06 2.56
C PHE A 178 -4.44 0.26 1.27
N ASN A 179 -4.85 1.18 0.41
CA ASN A 179 -4.13 1.52 -0.82
C ASN A 179 -2.74 2.12 -0.55
N ARG A 180 -2.54 2.87 0.54
CA ARG A 180 -1.19 3.33 0.96
C ARG A 180 -0.29 2.16 1.39
N GLY A 181 -0.83 1.17 2.11
CA GLY A 181 -0.11 -0.04 2.46
C GLY A 181 0.28 -0.85 1.23
N ILE A 182 -0.65 -1.04 0.29
CA ILE A 182 -0.36 -1.71 -1.00
C ILE A 182 0.73 -0.97 -1.79
N ARG A 183 0.68 0.37 -1.86
CA ARG A 183 1.73 1.15 -2.52
C ARG A 183 3.10 0.90 -1.88
N ALA A 184 3.18 0.85 -0.56
CA ALA A 184 4.43 0.53 0.14
C ALA A 184 4.97 -0.86 -0.23
N TYR A 185 4.10 -1.86 -0.36
CA TYR A 185 4.49 -3.20 -0.85
C TYR A 185 5.12 -3.14 -2.24
N PHE A 186 4.52 -2.40 -3.17
CA PHE A 186 5.08 -2.24 -4.51
C PHE A 186 6.45 -1.55 -4.51
N PHE A 187 6.65 -0.54 -3.64
CA PHE A 187 7.96 0.11 -3.49
C PHE A 187 8.98 -0.77 -2.73
N ALA A 188 8.54 -1.63 -1.81
CA ALA A 188 9.41 -2.65 -1.23
C ALA A 188 9.89 -3.64 -2.29
N LEU A 189 9.00 -4.05 -3.20
CA LEU A 189 9.36 -4.91 -4.33
C LEU A 189 10.35 -4.24 -5.29
N SER A 190 10.22 -2.94 -5.55
CA SER A 190 11.24 -2.25 -6.35
C SER A 190 12.59 -2.16 -5.63
N ALA A 191 12.59 -1.98 -4.31
CA ALA A 191 13.80 -1.98 -3.49
C ALA A 191 14.54 -3.33 -3.49
N LEU A 192 13.88 -4.45 -3.80
CA LEU A 192 14.58 -5.72 -4.05
C LEU A 192 15.55 -5.64 -5.23
N GLY A 193 15.28 -4.80 -6.23
CA GLY A 193 16.21 -4.55 -7.34
C GLY A 193 17.57 -4.01 -6.87
N TRP A 194 17.60 -3.35 -5.71
CA TRP A 194 18.84 -2.83 -5.12
C TRP A 194 19.78 -3.92 -4.62
N PHE A 195 19.27 -5.11 -4.29
CA PHE A 195 20.11 -6.26 -3.94
C PHE A 195 20.96 -6.71 -5.12
N TYR A 196 20.45 -6.54 -6.35
CA TYR A 196 21.18 -6.86 -7.57
C TYR A 196 22.10 -5.70 -8.00
N HIS A 197 21.52 -4.52 -8.25
CA HIS A 197 22.28 -3.36 -8.73
C HIS A 197 21.52 -2.04 -8.47
N PRO A 198 22.21 -0.92 -8.16
CA PRO A 198 21.53 0.37 -7.95
C PRO A 198 20.74 0.87 -9.17
N LEU A 199 21.23 0.62 -10.38
CA LEU A 199 20.47 0.90 -11.62
C LEU A 199 19.18 0.08 -11.72
N ALA A 200 19.21 -1.20 -11.31
CA ALA A 200 18.02 -2.03 -11.29
C ALA A 200 16.99 -1.45 -10.32
N PHE A 201 17.42 -0.92 -9.17
CA PHE A 201 16.52 -0.21 -8.25
C PHE A 201 15.85 1.02 -8.89
N ILE A 202 16.61 1.87 -9.59
CA ILE A 202 16.08 3.04 -10.30
C ILE A 202 15.03 2.64 -11.35
N VAL A 203 15.36 1.63 -12.17
CA VAL A 203 14.45 1.10 -13.21
C VAL A 203 13.20 0.53 -12.58
N CYS A 204 13.34 -0.32 -11.55
CA CYS A 204 12.21 -0.93 -10.86
C CYS A 204 11.32 0.11 -10.17
N ALA A 205 11.88 1.13 -9.51
CA ALA A 205 11.10 2.17 -8.85
C ALA A 205 10.30 3.02 -9.85
N THR A 206 10.92 3.34 -10.99
CA THR A 206 10.26 4.06 -12.09
C THR A 206 9.14 3.20 -12.69
N TRP A 207 9.44 1.94 -13.00
CA TRP A 207 8.48 0.98 -13.57
C TRP A 207 7.28 0.76 -12.66
N VAL A 208 7.52 0.51 -11.37
CA VAL A 208 6.45 0.37 -10.37
C VAL A 208 5.56 1.60 -10.33
N THR A 209 6.15 2.79 -10.38
CA THR A 209 5.36 4.03 -10.37
C THR A 209 4.50 4.18 -11.62
N LEU A 210 5.02 3.82 -12.80
CA LEU A 210 4.25 3.80 -14.05
C LEU A 210 3.10 2.79 -14.00
N VAL A 211 3.35 1.58 -13.47
CA VAL A 211 2.32 0.56 -13.27
C VAL A 211 1.23 1.05 -12.32
N LEU A 212 1.61 1.65 -11.19
CA LEU A 212 0.65 2.21 -10.24
C LEU A 212 -0.18 3.33 -10.87
N TYR A 213 0.45 4.23 -11.63
CA TYR A 213 -0.22 5.31 -12.34
C TYR A 213 -1.22 4.76 -13.38
N ASN A 214 -0.80 3.81 -14.21
CA ASN A 214 -1.67 3.20 -15.21
C ASN A 214 -2.84 2.48 -14.55
N ARG A 215 -2.59 1.76 -13.45
CA ARG A 215 -3.65 1.07 -12.70
C ARG A 215 -4.68 2.03 -12.15
N GLU A 216 -4.26 3.18 -11.59
CA GLU A 216 -5.17 4.13 -10.93
C GLU A 216 -5.92 5.06 -11.92
N PHE A 217 -5.29 5.42 -13.05
CA PHE A 217 -5.78 6.47 -13.95
C PHE A 217 -6.01 6.05 -15.41
N ARG A 218 -5.59 4.86 -15.83
CA ARG A 218 -5.66 4.40 -17.23
C ARG A 218 -5.93 2.89 -17.36
N SER A 219 -6.71 2.30 -16.45
CA SER A 219 -7.00 0.87 -16.54
C SER A 219 -8.39 0.62 -17.09
N HIS A 220 -8.58 -0.52 -17.76
CA HIS A 220 -9.89 -0.96 -18.24
C HIS A 220 -10.97 -0.98 -17.15
N ALA A 221 -10.58 -1.22 -15.89
CA ALA A 221 -11.50 -1.16 -14.77
C ALA A 221 -12.03 0.28 -14.54
N LEU A 222 -11.21 1.31 -14.77
CA LEU A 222 -11.66 2.70 -14.76
C LEU A 222 -12.65 2.96 -15.89
N ASP A 223 -12.36 2.48 -17.10
CA ASP A 223 -13.23 2.71 -18.26
C ASP A 223 -14.64 2.16 -17.98
N ILE A 224 -14.71 0.91 -17.50
CA ILE A 224 -15.97 0.26 -17.06
C ILE A 224 -16.67 1.07 -15.96
N LEU A 225 -15.93 1.50 -14.93
CA LEU A 225 -16.50 2.28 -13.82
C LEU A 225 -16.89 3.72 -14.20
N SER A 226 -16.37 4.22 -15.31
CA SER A 226 -16.67 5.54 -15.86
C SER A 226 -17.82 5.54 -16.86
N GLY A 227 -18.27 4.36 -17.28
CA GLY A 227 -19.38 4.20 -18.23
C GLY A 227 -18.97 4.43 -19.69
N HIS A 228 -17.67 4.47 -19.99
CA HIS A 228 -17.18 4.43 -21.36
C HIS A 228 -17.14 2.94 -21.79
N HIS A 229 -18.03 2.57 -22.71
CA HIS A 229 -18.05 1.29 -23.41
C HIS A 229 -17.57 1.49 -24.84
#